data_AF-A0A2E7QIC1-F1
#
_entry.id   AF-A0A2E7QIC1-F1
#
_cell.length_a   1.000
_cell.length_b   1.000
_cell.length_c   1.000
_cell.angle_alpha   90.00
_cell.angle_beta   90.00
_cell.angle_gamma   90.00
#
_symmetry.space_group_name_H-M   'P 1'
#
loop_
_entity.id
_entity.type
_entity.pdbx_description
1 polymer ?
#
loop_
_entity_poly.entity_id
_entity_poly.type
_entity_poly.pdbx_seq_one_letter_code
_entity_poly.pdbx_strand_id
1 'polypeptide(L)'
;MNIEQFNFLGQGSLFDIQQVLLLIAAVVAVVTMVIEIGGRTTKGFSLVPNLVRWDARSVSTAAIVGAISVALQPLQIVLIPGVSGISPSKALAPIFSVLFGVPGMVGAAFSMPFQDLVGGWFGVSSLGGFLFTWLALCWLPYKMVRDPSFRNMNSALRYYGIAAILAPVIFSLLIANTLGFFKLMAPEAAFGILIPTIMWNHGLTALVIAPALLVPLFPRVQAWGLYWRDRVDTAAESPEIT
;
A
#
# COMPACT_ATOMS: atom_id res chain seq x y z
N MET A 1 29.46 -6.30 -4.68
CA MET A 1 28.62 -7.16 -3.83
C MET A 1 28.24 -8.36 -4.70
N ASN A 2 28.76 -9.56 -4.40
CA ASN A 2 28.54 -10.75 -5.24
C ASN A 2 27.11 -11.27 -5.05
N ILE A 3 26.47 -11.73 -6.13
CA ILE A 3 25.10 -12.31 -6.11
C ILE A 3 25.01 -13.48 -5.11
N GLU A 4 26.09 -14.22 -4.90
CA GLU A 4 26.17 -15.31 -3.92
C GLU A 4 25.87 -14.87 -2.47
N GLN A 5 26.11 -13.61 -2.11
CA GLN A 5 25.78 -13.10 -0.77
C GLN A 5 24.27 -12.94 -0.54
N PHE A 6 23.44 -13.00 -1.59
CA PHE A 6 21.98 -13.05 -1.44
C PHE A 6 21.42 -14.47 -1.37
N ASN A 7 22.25 -15.50 -1.62
CA ASN A 7 21.81 -16.91 -1.58
C ASN A 7 21.30 -17.32 -0.20
N PHE A 8 21.81 -16.74 0.89
CA PHE A 8 21.35 -17.08 2.24
C PHE A 8 19.90 -16.66 2.52
N LEU A 9 19.38 -15.64 1.79
CA LEU A 9 17.97 -15.24 1.89
C LEU A 9 17.06 -16.17 1.09
N GLY A 10 17.58 -16.79 0.03
CA GLY A 10 16.82 -17.63 -0.88
C GLY A 10 16.91 -19.14 -0.62
N GLN A 11 17.74 -19.59 0.33
CA GLN A 11 18.01 -21.01 0.56
C GLN A 11 18.12 -21.35 2.06
N GLY A 12 17.80 -22.60 2.42
CA GLY A 12 17.94 -23.13 3.77
C GLY A 12 16.82 -22.73 4.74
N SER A 13 17.05 -22.94 6.05
CA SER A 13 16.03 -22.75 7.10
C SER A 13 15.51 -21.31 7.22
N LEU A 14 16.32 -20.33 6.82
CA LEU A 14 15.89 -18.93 6.81
C LEU A 14 14.79 -18.69 5.76
N PHE A 15 14.90 -19.32 4.58
CA PHE A 15 13.87 -19.25 3.56
C PHE A 15 12.56 -19.88 4.06
N ASP A 16 12.63 -21.03 4.73
CA ASP A 16 11.45 -21.68 5.32
C ASP A 16 10.75 -20.78 6.35
N ILE A 17 11.52 -20.11 7.21
CA ILE A 17 10.99 -19.13 8.17
C ILE A 17 10.31 -17.97 7.43
N GLN A 18 10.93 -17.46 6.36
CA GLN A 18 10.34 -16.39 5.56
C GLN A 18 9.04 -16.83 4.88
N GLN A 19 8.92 -18.09 4.43
CA GLN A 19 7.67 -18.61 3.89
C GLN A 19 6.57 -18.68 4.95
N VAL A 20 6.90 -19.09 6.17
CA VAL A 20 5.94 -19.06 7.29
C VAL A 20 5.50 -17.61 7.57
N LEU A 21 6.45 -16.66 7.61
CA LEU A 21 6.15 -15.24 7.81
C LEU A 21 5.29 -14.66 6.67
N LEU A 22 5.52 -15.08 5.42
CA LEU A 22 4.70 -14.72 4.27
C LEU A 22 3.25 -15.15 4.47
N LEU A 23 3.03 -16.41 4.88
CA LEU A 23 1.68 -16.95 5.12
C LEU A 23 0.99 -16.21 6.26
N ILE A 24 1.70 -15.94 7.35
CA ILE A 24 1.18 -15.11 8.46
C ILE A 24 0.81 -13.72 7.95
N ALA A 25 1.68 -13.07 7.18
CA ALA A 25 1.41 -11.76 6.61
C ALA A 25 0.21 -11.77 5.66
N ALA A 26 0.03 -12.82 4.85
CA ALA A 26 -1.13 -12.97 3.99
C ALA A 26 -2.42 -13.12 4.80
N VAL A 27 -2.41 -13.91 5.88
CA VAL A 27 -3.55 -14.02 6.80
C VAL A 27 -3.84 -12.67 7.45
N VAL A 28 -2.82 -11.95 7.94
CA VAL A 28 -2.99 -10.61 8.52
C VAL A 28 -3.54 -9.63 7.48
N ALA A 29 -3.08 -9.68 6.23
CA ALA A 29 -3.60 -8.85 5.14
C ALA A 29 -5.10 -9.10 4.94
N VAL A 30 -5.52 -10.37 4.83
CA VAL A 30 -6.93 -10.72 4.65
C VAL A 30 -7.77 -10.33 5.86
N VAL A 31 -7.30 -10.61 7.08
CA VAL A 31 -8.02 -10.30 8.32
C VAL A 31 -8.19 -8.80 8.47
N THR A 32 -7.13 -8.00 8.29
CA THR A 32 -7.22 -6.54 8.35
C THR A 32 -8.11 -5.99 7.26
N MET A 33 -8.09 -6.58 6.05
CA MET A 33 -8.98 -6.20 4.96
C MET A 33 -10.44 -6.43 5.29
N VAL A 34 -10.80 -7.62 5.74
CA VAL A 34 -12.18 -7.96 6.11
C VAL A 34 -12.67 -7.10 7.27
N ILE A 35 -11.84 -6.87 8.28
CA ILE A 35 -12.20 -6.04 9.44
C ILE A 35 -12.45 -4.59 9.02
N GLU A 36 -11.53 -3.97 8.29
CA GLU A 36 -11.63 -2.56 7.88
C GLU A 36 -12.75 -2.32 6.86
N ILE A 37 -12.91 -3.21 5.89
CA ILE A 37 -14.05 -3.15 4.95
C ILE A 37 -15.37 -3.39 5.70
N GLY A 38 -15.38 -4.28 6.70
CA GLY A 38 -16.54 -4.58 7.53
C GLY A 38 -16.94 -3.48 8.51
N GLY A 39 -16.32 -2.29 8.46
CA GLY A 39 -16.71 -1.15 9.29
C GLY A 39 -16.06 -1.15 10.68
N ARG A 40 -15.06 -2.00 10.93
CA ARG A 40 -14.33 -2.09 12.21
C ARG A 40 -12.85 -1.82 12.01
N THR A 41 -12.17 -1.37 13.05
CA THR A 41 -10.75 -1.06 13.05
C THR A 41 -10.15 -1.58 14.36
N THR A 42 -8.89 -2.01 14.30
CA THR A 42 -8.13 -2.37 15.49
C THR A 42 -7.57 -1.11 16.16
N LYS A 43 -7.84 -0.97 17.47
CA LYS A 43 -7.21 0.02 18.35
C LYS A 43 -6.62 -0.72 19.55
N GLY A 44 -5.31 -0.96 19.53
CA GLY A 44 -4.65 -1.86 20.48
C GLY A 44 -5.15 -3.29 20.30
N PHE A 45 -5.64 -3.91 21.39
CA PHE A 45 -6.22 -5.25 21.39
C PHE A 45 -7.75 -5.28 21.20
N SER A 46 -8.38 -4.12 21.01
CA SER A 46 -9.84 -4.01 20.89
C SER A 46 -10.26 -3.67 19.47
N LEU A 47 -11.40 -4.22 19.05
CA LEU A 47 -12.08 -3.85 17.81
C LEU A 47 -13.06 -2.72 18.09
N VAL A 48 -12.86 -1.58 17.43
CA VAL A 48 -13.75 -0.42 17.51
C VAL A 48 -14.36 -0.15 16.13
N PRO A 49 -15.53 0.46 16.03
CA PRO A 49 -16.07 0.90 14.73
C PRO A 49 -15.09 1.86 14.05
N ASN A 50 -14.87 1.70 12.75
CA ASN A 50 -14.06 2.64 11.96
C ASN A 50 -14.88 3.75 11.29
N LEU A 51 -16.20 3.74 11.54
CA LEU A 51 -17.19 4.73 11.09
C LEU A 51 -17.23 4.94 9.56
N VAL A 52 -16.66 4.02 8.78
CA VAL A 52 -16.77 4.03 7.32
C VAL A 52 -18.19 3.65 6.94
N ARG A 53 -18.88 4.57 6.28
CA ARG A 53 -20.19 4.32 5.66
C ARG A 53 -19.98 4.00 4.20
N TRP A 54 -20.42 2.82 3.76
CA TRP A 54 -20.38 2.43 2.34
C TRP A 54 -21.51 3.11 1.55
N ASP A 55 -21.42 4.43 1.47
CA ASP A 55 -22.32 5.28 0.69
C ASP A 55 -21.81 5.47 -0.75
N ALA A 56 -22.64 6.07 -1.61
CA ALA A 56 -22.28 6.34 -3.00
C ALA A 56 -20.97 7.13 -3.13
N ARG A 57 -20.68 8.03 -2.17
CA ARG A 57 -19.43 8.81 -2.14
C ARG A 57 -18.23 7.92 -1.91
N SER A 58 -18.26 7.07 -0.89
CA SER A 58 -17.14 6.17 -0.56
C SER A 58 -16.86 5.16 -1.67
N VAL A 59 -17.91 4.60 -2.29
CA VAL A 59 -17.78 3.73 -3.46
C VAL A 59 -17.17 4.48 -4.64
N SER A 60 -17.63 5.71 -4.90
CA SER A 60 -17.08 6.54 -5.97
C SER A 60 -15.61 6.91 -5.72
N THR A 61 -15.24 7.22 -4.48
CA THR A 61 -13.84 7.49 -4.11
C THR A 61 -12.96 6.28 -4.36
N ALA A 62 -13.39 5.07 -3.96
CA ALA A 62 -12.65 3.84 -4.22
C ALA A 62 -12.47 3.60 -5.73
N ALA A 63 -13.54 3.78 -6.51
CA ALA A 63 -13.50 3.61 -7.97
C ALA A 63 -12.56 4.62 -8.65
N ILE A 64 -12.64 5.90 -8.30
CA ILE A 64 -11.80 6.96 -8.86
C ILE A 64 -10.33 6.74 -8.49
N VAL A 65 -10.05 6.42 -7.23
CA VAL A 65 -8.69 6.10 -6.78
C VAL A 65 -8.12 4.94 -7.59
N GLY A 66 -8.89 3.86 -7.72
CA GLY A 66 -8.47 2.70 -8.51
C GLY A 66 -8.22 3.05 -9.98
N ALA A 67 -9.14 3.80 -10.59
CA ALA A 67 -9.05 4.22 -11.99
C ALA A 67 -7.82 5.11 -12.25
N ILE A 68 -7.55 6.09 -11.39
CA ILE A 68 -6.37 6.96 -11.52
C ILE A 68 -5.08 6.14 -11.38
N SER A 69 -5.02 5.23 -10.40
CA SER A 69 -3.85 4.37 -10.22
C SER A 69 -3.57 3.47 -11.44
N VAL A 70 -4.61 2.91 -12.06
CA VAL A 70 -4.47 2.13 -13.30
C VAL A 70 -4.08 3.02 -14.48
N ALA A 71 -4.74 4.18 -14.65
CA ALA A 71 -4.52 5.09 -15.77
C ALA A 71 -3.11 5.67 -15.83
N LEU A 72 -2.42 5.79 -14.69
CA LEU A 72 -1.05 6.29 -14.62
C LEU A 72 0.01 5.19 -14.81
N GLN A 73 -0.40 3.92 -14.86
CA GLN A 73 0.52 2.81 -15.07
C GLN A 73 1.34 2.90 -16.37
N PRO A 74 0.79 3.33 -17.53
CA PRO A 74 1.55 3.49 -18.77
C PRO A 74 2.66 4.55 -18.70
N LEU A 75 2.60 5.50 -17.75
CA LEU A 75 3.65 6.51 -17.55
C LEU A 75 4.89 5.97 -16.84
N GLN A 76 5.00 4.65 -16.65
CA GLN A 76 6.16 4.02 -16.05
C GLN A 76 7.39 4.13 -16.94
N ILE A 77 8.50 4.58 -16.34
CA ILE A 77 9.82 4.49 -16.94
C ILE A 77 10.37 3.10 -16.64
N VAL A 78 10.33 2.21 -17.62
CA VAL A 78 10.80 0.83 -17.46
C VAL A 78 12.31 0.82 -17.22
N LEU A 79 12.73 0.38 -16.02
CA LEU A 79 14.14 0.20 -15.69
C LEU A 79 14.63 -1.18 -16.11
N ILE A 80 13.83 -2.20 -15.80
CA ILE A 80 14.10 -3.60 -16.14
C ILE A 80 12.85 -4.15 -16.83
N PRO A 81 12.90 -4.43 -18.15
CA PRO A 81 11.78 -5.00 -18.88
C PRO A 81 11.26 -6.28 -18.21
N GLY A 82 9.94 -6.34 -17.98
CA GLY A 82 9.27 -7.48 -17.36
C GLY A 82 9.47 -7.64 -15.85
N VAL A 83 10.22 -6.76 -15.19
CA VAL A 83 10.46 -6.84 -13.73
C VAL A 83 9.88 -5.62 -13.03
N SER A 84 10.39 -4.42 -13.31
CA SER A 84 9.92 -3.19 -12.65
C SER A 84 10.52 -1.94 -13.31
N GLY A 85 9.86 -0.81 -13.10
CA GLY A 85 10.28 0.52 -13.54
C GLY A 85 9.85 1.57 -12.53
N ILE A 86 10.17 2.84 -12.74
CA ILE A 86 9.69 3.93 -11.88
C ILE A 86 8.34 4.39 -12.41
N SER A 87 7.28 4.25 -11.61
CA SER A 87 5.94 4.68 -12.02
C SER A 87 5.30 5.63 -11.01
N PRO A 88 4.74 6.76 -11.47
CA PRO A 88 4.07 7.70 -10.57
C PRO A 88 2.83 7.08 -9.89
N SER A 89 2.26 6.02 -10.46
CA SER A 89 1.12 5.30 -9.88
C SER A 89 1.44 4.68 -8.51
N LYS A 90 2.70 4.33 -8.25
CA LYS A 90 3.09 3.57 -7.04
C LYS A 90 3.07 4.42 -5.76
N ALA A 91 3.25 5.73 -5.89
CA ALA A 91 3.11 6.66 -4.76
C ALA A 91 1.66 6.86 -4.32
N LEU A 92 0.68 6.53 -5.18
CA LEU A 92 -0.71 6.84 -4.93
C LEU A 92 -1.34 5.99 -3.83
N ALA A 93 -0.90 4.74 -3.66
CA ALA A 93 -1.40 3.85 -2.63
C ALA A 93 -1.28 4.44 -1.21
N PRO A 94 -0.08 4.84 -0.74
CA PRO A 94 0.05 5.47 0.57
C PRO A 94 -0.59 6.86 0.64
N ILE A 95 -0.62 7.63 -0.44
CA ILE A 95 -1.24 8.96 -0.46
C ILE A 95 -2.75 8.85 -0.23
N PHE A 96 -3.42 8.02 -1.03
CA PHE A 96 -4.86 7.88 -0.99
C PHE A 96 -5.35 7.10 0.23
N SER A 97 -4.57 6.15 0.75
CA SER A 97 -4.90 5.49 2.01
C SER A 97 -4.93 6.47 3.18
N VAL A 98 -3.98 7.41 3.23
CA VAL A 98 -3.91 8.40 4.31
C VAL A 98 -4.96 9.49 4.13
N LEU A 99 -5.27 9.90 2.89
CA LEU A 99 -6.28 10.95 2.62
C LEU A 99 -7.72 10.46 2.74
N PHE A 100 -8.03 9.29 2.18
CA PHE A 100 -9.41 8.83 2.04
C PHE A 100 -9.77 7.64 2.93
N GLY A 101 -8.81 7.10 3.68
CA GLY A 101 -9.03 6.00 4.61
C GLY A 101 -9.34 4.70 3.89
N VAL A 102 -10.28 3.90 4.42
CA VAL A 102 -10.66 2.59 3.87
C VAL A 102 -11.09 2.66 2.39
N PRO A 103 -11.93 3.60 1.93
CA PRO A 103 -12.22 3.74 0.51
C PRO A 103 -10.97 3.94 -0.37
N GLY A 104 -10.02 4.76 0.09
CA GLY A 104 -8.75 4.97 -0.61
C GLY A 104 -7.88 3.72 -0.64
N MET A 105 -7.81 2.98 0.48
CA MET A 105 -7.11 1.70 0.57
C MET A 105 -7.68 0.66 -0.38
N VAL A 106 -9.02 0.54 -0.43
CA VAL A 106 -9.72 -0.38 -1.32
C VAL A 106 -9.41 -0.03 -2.77
N GLY A 107 -9.62 1.22 -3.20
CA GLY A 107 -9.30 1.64 -4.56
C GLY A 107 -7.85 1.35 -4.94
N ALA A 108 -6.90 1.70 -4.07
CA ALA A 108 -5.48 1.52 -4.33
C ALA A 108 -5.07 0.05 -4.39
N ALA A 109 -5.54 -0.78 -3.45
CA ALA A 109 -5.22 -2.20 -3.43
C ALA A 109 -5.81 -2.92 -4.65
N PHE A 110 -7.10 -2.71 -4.94
CA PHE A 110 -7.75 -3.32 -6.09
C PHE A 110 -7.18 -2.85 -7.43
N SER A 111 -6.57 -1.67 -7.49
CA SER A 111 -5.90 -1.20 -8.71
C SER A 111 -4.74 -2.09 -9.16
N MET A 112 -4.09 -2.83 -8.26
CA MET A 112 -2.90 -3.63 -8.59
C MET A 112 -3.20 -4.77 -9.59
N PRO A 113 -4.17 -5.67 -9.33
CA PRO A 113 -4.61 -6.64 -10.32
C PRO A 113 -4.95 -6.03 -11.69
N PHE A 114 -5.61 -4.87 -11.71
CA PHE A 114 -5.95 -4.19 -12.97
C PHE A 114 -4.72 -3.61 -13.68
N GLN A 115 -3.74 -3.09 -12.95
CA GLN A 115 -2.46 -2.65 -13.51
C GLN A 115 -1.73 -3.82 -14.19
N ASP A 116 -1.73 -4.98 -13.55
CA ASP A 116 -1.11 -6.19 -14.10
C ASP A 116 -1.89 -6.73 -15.31
N LEU A 117 -3.22 -6.65 -15.30
CA LEU A 117 -4.07 -6.98 -16.44
C LEU A 117 -3.77 -6.09 -17.65
N VAL A 118 -3.73 -4.77 -17.46
CA VAL A 118 -3.39 -3.80 -18.53
C VAL A 118 -1.95 -3.96 -18.99
N GLY A 119 -1.04 -4.30 -18.08
CA GLY A 119 0.37 -4.52 -18.38
C GLY A 119 0.67 -5.86 -19.06
N GLY A 120 -0.25 -6.83 -19.03
CA GLY A 120 -0.05 -8.19 -19.57
C GLY A 120 0.68 -9.15 -18.61
N TRP A 121 0.80 -8.81 -17.33
CA TRP A 121 1.52 -9.59 -16.31
C TRP A 121 0.61 -10.24 -15.27
N PHE A 122 -0.71 -10.24 -15.52
CA PHE A 122 -1.68 -10.77 -14.58
C PHE A 122 -1.45 -12.26 -14.31
N GLY A 123 -1.32 -12.61 -13.04
CA GLY A 123 -1.12 -13.99 -12.62
C GLY A 123 -1.28 -14.18 -11.12
N VAL A 124 -0.82 -15.33 -10.61
CA VAL A 124 -0.90 -15.64 -9.17
C VAL A 124 -0.11 -14.63 -8.32
N SER A 125 0.98 -14.08 -8.86
CA SER A 125 1.74 -13.00 -8.24
C SER A 125 0.92 -11.72 -8.06
N SER A 126 -0.07 -11.45 -8.92
CA SER A 126 -0.96 -10.28 -8.80
C SER A 126 -1.87 -10.36 -7.57
N LEU A 127 -2.23 -11.57 -7.12
CA LEU A 127 -2.97 -11.76 -5.87
C LEU A 127 -2.10 -11.41 -4.66
N GLY A 128 -0.82 -11.80 -4.68
CA GLY A 128 0.15 -11.34 -3.69
C GLY A 128 0.34 -9.82 -3.74
N GLY A 129 0.49 -9.27 -4.95
CA GLY A 129 0.53 -7.82 -5.22
C GLY A 129 -0.64 -7.07 -4.58
N PHE A 130 -1.86 -7.56 -4.78
CA PHE A 130 -3.08 -7.04 -4.19
C PHE A 130 -3.05 -7.06 -2.65
N LEU A 131 -2.85 -8.24 -2.06
CA LEU A 131 -2.88 -8.42 -0.60
C LEU A 131 -1.79 -7.62 0.10
N PHE A 132 -0.58 -7.58 -0.46
CA PHE A 132 0.53 -6.90 0.17
C PHE A 132 0.53 -5.39 -0.12
N THR A 133 -0.11 -4.95 -1.20
CA THR A 133 -0.42 -3.52 -1.37
C THR A 133 -1.42 -3.07 -0.31
N TRP A 134 -2.48 -3.87 -0.08
CA TRP A 134 -3.41 -3.62 1.02
C TRP A 134 -2.66 -3.50 2.36
N LEU A 135 -1.88 -4.50 2.74
CA LEU A 135 -1.24 -4.55 4.06
C LEU A 135 -0.14 -3.49 4.23
N ALA A 136 0.85 -3.49 3.34
CA ALA A 136 2.08 -2.74 3.52
C ALA A 136 1.97 -1.30 2.99
N LEU A 137 1.41 -1.11 1.80
CA LEU A 137 1.38 0.21 1.14
C LEU A 137 0.14 1.05 1.48
N CYS A 138 -0.94 0.41 1.92
CA CYS A 138 -2.20 1.08 2.24
C CYS A 138 -2.45 1.13 3.76
N TRP A 139 -2.65 -0.03 4.38
CA TRP A 139 -3.08 -0.16 5.78
C TRP A 139 -2.06 0.37 6.77
N LEU A 140 -0.78 0.06 6.55
CA LEU A 140 0.29 0.54 7.43
C LEU A 140 0.41 2.08 7.44
N PRO A 141 0.51 2.79 6.29
CA PRO A 141 0.44 4.26 6.26
C PRO A 141 -0.87 4.83 6.85
N TYR A 142 -2.02 4.26 6.49
CA TYR A 142 -3.33 4.68 7.01
C TYR A 142 -3.37 4.71 8.56
N LYS A 143 -2.83 3.68 9.21
CA LYS A 143 -2.77 3.58 10.67
C LYS A 143 -1.71 4.47 11.29
N MET A 144 -0.52 4.49 10.70
CA MET A 144 0.66 5.04 11.36
C MET A 144 0.89 6.51 11.03
N VAL A 145 0.48 7.00 9.86
CA VAL A 145 0.60 8.42 9.49
C VAL A 145 -0.61 9.17 10.03
N ARG A 146 -0.40 10.03 11.01
CA ARG A 146 -1.50 10.77 11.66
C ARG A 146 -1.87 12.09 11.00
N ASP A 147 -0.87 12.74 10.42
CA ASP A 147 -0.97 14.06 9.85
C ASP A 147 -0.23 14.04 8.50
N PRO A 148 -0.95 14.05 7.36
CA PRO A 148 -0.35 14.12 6.03
C PRO A 148 -0.20 15.55 5.51
N SER A 149 -0.26 16.58 6.37
CA SER A 149 -0.24 17.98 5.93
C SER A 149 1.13 18.48 5.49
N PHE A 150 2.22 17.83 5.93
CA PHE A 150 3.60 18.26 5.70
C PHE A 150 3.90 19.68 6.21
N ARG A 151 3.04 20.23 7.09
CA ARG A 151 3.21 21.57 7.66
C ARG A 151 4.30 21.65 8.72
N ASN A 152 4.65 20.52 9.32
CA ASN A 152 5.70 20.42 10.31
C ASN A 152 6.66 19.26 9.98
N MET A 153 7.91 19.37 10.45
CA MET A 153 8.95 18.38 10.19
C MET A 153 8.55 16.98 10.69
N ASN A 154 7.86 16.89 11.83
CA ASN A 154 7.44 15.60 12.39
C ASN A 154 6.42 14.87 11.52
N SER A 155 5.48 15.59 10.90
CA SER A 155 4.51 15.07 9.93
C SER A 155 5.21 14.54 8.69
N ALA A 156 6.15 15.31 8.14
CA ALA A 156 6.94 14.89 6.98
C ALA A 156 7.80 13.66 7.29
N LEU A 157 8.57 13.69 8.38
CA LEU A 157 9.42 12.56 8.80
C LEU A 157 8.61 11.30 9.06
N ARG A 158 7.42 11.43 9.67
CA ARG A 158 6.55 10.29 9.92
C ARG A 158 5.96 9.73 8.64
N TYR A 159 5.56 10.60 7.71
CA TYR A 159 5.11 10.13 6.39
C TYR A 159 6.25 9.41 5.67
N TYR A 160 7.43 10.02 5.55
CA TYR A 160 8.55 9.40 4.84
C TYR A 160 9.05 8.11 5.50
N GLY A 161 9.22 8.11 6.82
CA GLY A 161 9.66 6.92 7.55
C GLY A 161 8.72 5.73 7.36
N ILE A 162 7.41 5.97 7.31
CA ILE A 162 6.42 4.92 7.12
C ILE A 162 6.18 4.62 5.64
N ALA A 163 5.68 5.60 4.88
CA ALA A 163 5.18 5.39 3.52
C ALA A 163 6.28 5.30 2.45
N ALA A 164 7.43 5.95 2.65
CA ALA A 164 8.52 5.96 1.67
C ALA A 164 9.66 4.98 2.00
N ILE A 165 9.74 4.50 3.25
CA ILE A 165 10.81 3.59 3.69
C ILE A 165 10.22 2.26 4.16
N LEU A 166 9.52 2.25 5.31
CA LEU A 166 9.09 1.02 5.96
C LEU A 166 8.12 0.20 5.10
N ALA A 167 7.10 0.85 4.54
CA ALA A 167 6.07 0.22 3.72
C ALA A 167 6.67 -0.42 2.43
N PRO A 168 7.49 0.28 1.63
CA PRO A 168 8.19 -0.32 0.50
C PRO A 168 9.12 -1.49 0.86
N VAL A 169 9.83 -1.41 1.99
CA VAL A 169 10.70 -2.51 2.47
C VAL A 169 9.88 -3.76 2.77
N ILE A 170 8.79 -3.61 3.53
CA ILE A 170 7.92 -4.74 3.86
C ILE A 170 7.27 -5.30 2.59
N PHE A 171 6.77 -4.42 1.72
CA PHE A 171 6.13 -4.82 0.47
C PHE A 171 7.08 -5.61 -0.44
N SER A 172 8.30 -5.13 -0.66
CA SER A 172 9.28 -5.80 -1.53
C SER A 172 9.67 -7.18 -1.02
N LEU A 173 9.86 -7.34 0.29
CA LEU A 173 10.13 -8.63 0.92
C LEU A 173 8.97 -9.60 0.73
N LEU A 174 7.72 -9.15 0.90
CA LEU A 174 6.54 -10.00 0.73
C LEU A 174 6.36 -10.44 -0.72
N ILE A 175 6.60 -9.56 -1.70
CA ILE A 175 6.51 -9.91 -3.12
C ILE A 175 7.62 -10.87 -3.54
N ALA A 176 8.87 -10.63 -3.13
CA ALA A 176 9.97 -11.54 -3.41
C ALA A 176 9.70 -12.94 -2.85
N ASN A 177 9.19 -13.01 -1.61
CA ASN A 177 8.80 -14.28 -1.00
C ASN A 177 7.62 -14.93 -1.72
N THR A 178 6.64 -14.17 -2.21
CA THR A 178 5.52 -14.71 -2.99
C THR A 178 6.00 -15.39 -4.26
N LEU A 179 6.89 -14.75 -5.00
CA LEU A 179 7.46 -15.30 -6.23
C LEU A 179 8.29 -16.54 -5.95
N GLY A 180 9.06 -16.55 -4.86
CA GLY A 180 9.79 -17.73 -4.37
C GLY A 180 8.86 -18.88 -3.98
N PHE A 181 7.80 -18.60 -3.23
CA PHE A 181 6.80 -19.58 -2.78
C PHE A 181 6.16 -20.33 -3.95
N PHE A 182 5.73 -19.59 -4.97
CA PHE A 182 5.12 -20.16 -6.17
C PHE A 182 6.15 -20.63 -7.21
N LYS A 183 7.44 -20.56 -6.91
CA LYS A 183 8.54 -20.93 -7.82
C LYS A 183 8.47 -20.22 -9.18
N LEU A 184 7.99 -18.99 -9.18
CA LEU A 184 7.83 -18.15 -10.39
C LEU A 184 9.12 -17.41 -10.76
N MET A 185 10.07 -17.33 -9.84
CA MET A 185 11.36 -16.69 -10.05
C MET A 185 12.42 -17.38 -9.20
N ALA A 186 13.65 -17.47 -9.72
CA ALA A 186 14.79 -17.93 -8.93
C ALA A 186 14.98 -17.03 -7.70
N PRO A 187 15.17 -17.58 -6.49
CA PRO A 187 15.32 -16.78 -5.27
C PRO A 187 16.40 -15.71 -5.40
N GLU A 188 17.49 -16.00 -6.08
CA GLU A 188 18.62 -15.09 -6.28
C GLU A 188 18.19 -13.81 -7.04
N ALA A 189 17.36 -13.97 -8.07
CA ALA A 189 16.80 -12.84 -8.81
C ALA A 189 15.74 -12.09 -7.99
N ALA A 190 14.91 -12.80 -7.23
CA ALA A 190 13.89 -12.20 -6.37
C ALA A 190 14.51 -11.33 -5.25
N PHE A 191 15.56 -11.82 -4.58
CA PHE A 191 16.18 -11.10 -3.48
C PHE A 191 17.23 -10.08 -3.95
N GLY A 192 18.03 -10.41 -4.98
CA GLY A 192 19.13 -9.56 -5.43
C GLY A 192 18.72 -8.43 -6.38
N ILE A 193 17.68 -8.64 -7.20
CA ILE A 193 17.25 -7.67 -8.22
C ILE A 193 15.92 -7.05 -7.84
N LEU A 194 14.89 -7.88 -7.61
CA LEU A 194 13.53 -7.39 -7.47
C LEU A 194 13.33 -6.55 -6.21
N ILE A 195 13.87 -6.97 -5.05
CA ILE A 195 13.73 -6.19 -3.79
C ILE A 195 14.24 -4.75 -3.96
N PRO A 196 15.50 -4.50 -4.37
CA PRO A 196 15.99 -3.15 -4.59
C PRO A 196 15.14 -2.36 -5.59
N THR A 197 14.70 -3.00 -6.70
CA THR A 197 13.92 -2.28 -7.72
C THR A 197 12.52 -1.90 -7.22
N ILE A 198 11.83 -2.78 -6.49
CA ILE A 198 10.53 -2.47 -5.88
C ILE A 198 10.69 -1.39 -4.80
N MET A 199 11.71 -1.52 -3.94
CA MET A 199 11.98 -0.52 -2.91
C MET A 199 12.24 0.86 -3.52
N TRP A 200 13.05 0.93 -4.58
CA TRP A 200 13.29 2.19 -5.26
C TRP A 200 12.03 2.73 -5.92
N ASN A 201 11.29 1.88 -6.64
CA ASN A 201 10.08 2.34 -7.31
C ASN A 201 9.06 2.89 -6.30
N HIS A 202 8.68 2.13 -5.28
CA HIS A 202 7.66 2.56 -4.32
C HIS A 202 8.19 3.64 -3.36
N GLY A 203 9.42 3.51 -2.88
CA GLY A 203 10.01 4.43 -1.92
C GLY A 203 10.40 5.77 -2.53
N LEU A 204 11.10 5.77 -3.67
CA LEU A 204 11.50 7.02 -4.34
C LEU A 204 10.29 7.78 -4.88
N THR A 205 9.33 7.07 -5.47
CA THR A 205 8.11 7.74 -5.97
C THR A 205 7.31 8.31 -4.80
N ALA A 206 7.17 7.60 -3.69
CA ALA A 206 6.55 8.16 -2.49
C ALA A 206 7.34 9.36 -1.93
N LEU A 207 8.67 9.32 -1.95
CA LEU A 207 9.51 10.43 -1.49
C LEU A 207 9.31 11.71 -2.33
N VAL A 208 9.23 11.57 -3.65
CA VAL A 208 9.16 12.71 -4.59
C VAL A 208 7.73 13.18 -4.83
N ILE A 209 6.81 12.25 -5.06
CA ILE A 209 5.44 12.55 -5.51
C ILE A 209 4.53 12.88 -4.32
N ALA A 210 4.73 12.25 -3.16
CA ALA A 210 3.88 12.54 -2.01
C ALA A 210 3.89 14.00 -1.58
N PRO A 211 5.03 14.72 -1.43
CA PRO A 211 4.98 16.15 -1.10
C PRO A 211 4.32 16.97 -2.22
N ALA A 212 4.61 16.64 -3.49
CA ALA A 212 4.05 17.35 -4.64
C ALA A 212 2.51 17.23 -4.73
N LEU A 213 1.95 16.10 -4.29
CA LEU A 213 0.50 15.88 -4.24
C LEU A 213 -0.12 16.29 -2.90
N LEU A 214 0.41 15.85 -1.76
CA LEU A 214 -0.20 16.04 -0.45
C LEU A 214 -0.24 17.51 -0.03
N VAL A 215 0.80 18.29 -0.27
CA VAL A 215 0.83 19.73 0.11
C VAL A 215 -0.34 20.50 -0.53
N PRO A 216 -0.58 20.41 -1.86
CA PRO A 216 -1.72 21.09 -2.48
C PRO A 216 -3.05 20.34 -2.34
N LEU A 217 -3.05 19.01 -2.22
CA LEU A 217 -4.28 18.21 -2.21
C LEU A 217 -4.91 18.14 -0.82
N PHE A 218 -4.12 18.03 0.25
CA PHE A 218 -4.63 17.85 1.61
C PHE A 218 -5.58 18.98 2.05
N PRO A 219 -5.26 20.28 1.88
CA PRO A 219 -6.19 21.35 2.24
C PRO A 219 -7.51 21.31 1.45
N ARG A 220 -7.45 20.89 0.17
CA ARG A 220 -8.65 20.78 -0.69
C ARG A 220 -9.52 19.59 -0.30
N VAL A 221 -8.91 18.44 -0.05
CA VAL A 221 -9.59 17.23 0.44
C VAL A 221 -10.26 17.50 1.78
N GLN A 222 -9.61 18.27 2.65
CA GLN A 222 -10.18 18.70 3.91
C GLN A 222 -11.36 19.67 3.71
N ALA A 223 -11.19 20.70 2.87
CA ALA A 223 -12.25 21.67 2.57
C ALA A 223 -13.48 21.04 1.90
N TRP A 224 -13.31 19.97 1.12
CA TRP A 224 -14.40 19.21 0.51
C TRP A 224 -15.03 18.16 1.45
N GLY A 225 -14.57 18.06 2.70
CA GLY A 225 -15.05 17.07 3.66
C GLY A 225 -14.76 15.62 3.25
N LEU A 226 -13.77 15.41 2.38
CA LEU A 226 -13.38 14.07 1.90
C LEU A 226 -12.35 13.40 2.81
N TYR A 227 -11.63 14.20 3.62
CA TYR A 227 -10.64 13.66 4.55
C TYR A 227 -11.31 12.72 5.55
N TRP A 228 -10.81 11.50 5.66
CA TRP A 228 -11.52 10.46 6.39
C TRP A 228 -11.54 10.67 7.90
N ARG A 229 -10.47 11.24 8.49
CA ARG A 229 -10.40 11.40 9.96
C ARG A 229 -11.40 12.42 10.47
N ASP A 230 -11.50 13.56 9.80
CA ASP A 230 -12.46 14.61 10.18
C ASP A 230 -13.91 14.07 10.15
N ARG A 231 -14.21 13.16 9.22
CA ARG A 231 -15.53 12.50 9.15
C ARG A 231 -15.76 11.51 10.29
N VAL A 232 -14.74 10.76 10.68
CA VAL A 232 -14.82 9.80 11.80
C VAL A 232 -15.02 10.56 13.12
N ASP A 233 -14.25 11.63 13.34
CA ASP A 233 -14.34 12.42 14.57
C ASP A 233 -15.70 13.13 14.67
N THR A 234 -16.19 13.74 13.58
CA THR A 234 -17.52 14.36 13.54
C THR A 234 -18.66 13.35 13.80
N ALA A 235 -18.54 12.13 13.28
CA ALA A 235 -19.53 11.07 13.51
C ALA A 235 -19.48 10.49 14.93
N ALA A 236 -18.33 10.56 15.61
CA ALA A 236 -18.21 10.15 17.01
C ALA A 236 -18.81 11.19 17.97
N GLU A 237 -18.77 12.48 17.62
CA GLU A 237 -19.31 13.59 18.42
C GLU A 237 -20.83 13.80 18.25
N SER A 238 -21.45 13.17 17.26
CA SER A 238 -22.90 13.16 17.05
C SER A 238 -23.49 11.80 17.45
N PRO A 239 -23.63 11.49 18.77
CA PRO A 239 -24.39 10.32 19.19
C PRO A 239 -25.83 10.54 18.71
N GLU A 240 -26.31 9.63 17.86
CA GLU A 240 -27.58 9.76 17.16
C GLU A 240 -28.73 10.16 18.10
N ILE A 241 -29.39 11.27 17.78
CA ILE A 241 -30.81 11.46 18.07
C ILE A 241 -31.55 10.61 17.05
N THR A 242 -31.86 9.36 17.40
CA THR A 242 -33.08 8.56 17.06
C THR A 242 -32.82 7.08 17.32
#